data_AF-A0A1V4SER9-F1
#
_entry.id   AF-A0A1V4SER9-F1
#
_cell.length_a   1.000
_cell.length_b   1.000
_cell.length_c   1.000
_cell.angle_alpha   90.00
_cell.angle_beta   90.00
_cell.angle_gamma   90.00
#
_symmetry.space_group_name_H-M   'P 1'
#
loop_
_entity.id
_entity.type
_entity.pdbx_description
1 polymer ?
#
loop_
_entity_poly.entity_id
_entity_poly.type
_entity_poly.pdbx_seq_one_letter_code
_entity_poly.pdbx_strand_id
1 'polypeptide(L)'
;MVRTALEALAAVLGGTQSLHTNSLDEVLAIPTEEAATIALRTQQIIAEESGVANTIDPLGGSYFVEALTNQMEEQAFEIIRKIDDMGGMLSAIEKNYPQQEIADAAYHYQRQTGNRRRARTDPDGKNPTDQERPGQQEGHRRIGKSGGCLFRDHKRDGADYSSGQGARNASGSV
;
A
#
# COMPACT_ATOMS: atom_id res chain seq x y z
N MET A 1 0.53 -11.66 10.06
CA MET A 1 0.12 -11.68 11.49
C MET A 1 -1.08 -10.78 11.76
N VAL A 2 -0.97 -9.53 12.24
CA VAL A 2 -2.17 -8.78 12.69
C VAL A 2 -3.26 -8.64 11.61
N ARG A 3 -2.87 -8.38 10.35
CA ARG A 3 -3.79 -8.41 9.19
C ARG A 3 -4.45 -9.79 9.04
N THR A 4 -3.65 -10.83 8.90
CA THR A 4 -4.06 -12.24 8.82
C THR A 4 -5.02 -12.67 9.94
N ALA A 5 -4.83 -12.18 11.17
CA ALA A 5 -5.69 -12.51 12.31
C ALA A 5 -7.07 -11.84 12.21
N LEU A 6 -7.14 -10.59 11.72
CA LEU A 6 -8.41 -9.90 11.45
C LEU A 6 -9.13 -10.49 10.23
N GLU A 7 -8.38 -10.86 9.20
CA GLU A 7 -8.86 -11.54 7.98
C GLU A 7 -9.43 -12.93 8.33
N ALA A 8 -8.73 -13.71 9.15
CA ALA A 8 -9.18 -14.99 9.68
C ALA A 8 -10.44 -14.86 10.54
N LEU A 9 -10.47 -13.89 11.45
CA LEU A 9 -11.64 -13.62 12.30
C LEU A 9 -12.86 -13.24 11.46
N ALA A 10 -12.69 -12.38 10.44
CA ALA A 10 -13.77 -12.02 9.52
C ALA A 10 -14.29 -13.24 8.73
N ALA A 11 -13.41 -14.16 8.30
CA ALA A 11 -13.82 -15.38 7.61
C ALA A 11 -14.58 -16.36 8.51
N VAL A 12 -14.20 -16.47 9.79
CA VAL A 12 -14.93 -17.28 10.80
C VAL A 12 -16.28 -16.66 11.12
N LEU A 13 -16.36 -15.34 11.32
CA LEU A 13 -17.62 -14.63 11.53
C LEU A 13 -18.55 -14.70 10.31
N GLY A 14 -18.00 -14.76 9.09
CA GLY A 14 -18.72 -15.03 7.84
C GLY A 14 -19.09 -16.50 7.62
N GLY A 15 -18.86 -17.40 8.58
CA GLY A 15 -19.33 -18.79 8.54
C GLY A 15 -18.58 -19.70 7.56
N THR A 16 -17.30 -19.43 7.25
CA THR A 16 -16.52 -20.27 6.34
C THR A 16 -16.37 -21.72 6.82
N GLN A 17 -16.43 -22.69 5.90
CA GLN A 17 -16.30 -24.12 6.20
C GLN A 17 -14.85 -24.62 6.17
N SER A 18 -13.93 -23.80 5.63
CA SER A 18 -12.49 -24.05 5.60
C SER A 18 -11.74 -22.73 5.54
N LEU A 19 -10.53 -22.68 6.10
CA LEU A 19 -9.73 -21.46 6.17
C LEU A 19 -8.25 -21.75 5.91
N HIS A 20 -7.67 -21.04 4.94
CA HIS A 20 -6.22 -20.90 4.84
C HIS A 20 -5.82 -19.52 5.39
N THR A 21 -4.76 -19.49 6.19
CA THR A 21 -4.21 -18.26 6.77
C THR A 21 -2.79 -18.06 6.25
N ASN A 22 -2.59 -16.99 5.50
CA ASN A 22 -1.30 -16.67 4.88
C ASN A 22 -0.18 -16.50 5.91
N SER A 23 1.01 -16.94 5.55
CA SER A 23 2.20 -16.88 6.40
C SER A 23 2.85 -15.49 6.35
N LEU A 24 3.70 -15.17 7.35
CA LEU A 24 4.30 -13.83 7.48
C LEU A 24 5.29 -13.50 6.34
N ASP A 25 5.96 -14.52 5.82
CA ASP A 25 7.05 -14.52 4.86
C ASP A 25 6.62 -14.82 3.41
N GLU A 26 5.36 -15.20 3.20
CA GLU A 26 4.76 -15.60 1.91
C GLU A 26 4.86 -14.53 0.81
N VAL A 27 5.03 -13.26 1.20
CA VAL A 27 5.25 -12.11 0.29
C VAL A 27 6.64 -12.15 -0.37
N LEU A 28 7.59 -12.93 0.16
CA LEU A 28 8.98 -12.99 -0.27
C LEU A 28 9.43 -14.40 -0.69
N ALA A 29 8.89 -15.45 -0.08
CA ALA A 29 9.30 -16.84 -0.33
C ALA A 29 8.18 -17.85 -0.03
N ILE A 30 8.42 -19.13 -0.34
CA ILE A 30 7.63 -20.25 0.19
C ILE A 30 7.79 -20.25 1.73
N PRO A 31 6.71 -20.42 2.51
CA PRO A 31 6.74 -20.18 3.95
C PRO A 31 7.67 -21.12 4.73
N THR A 32 8.29 -20.55 5.75
CA THR A 32 9.06 -21.29 6.77
C THR A 32 8.14 -22.06 7.73
N GLU A 33 8.68 -23.12 8.33
CA GLU A 33 7.95 -23.94 9.31
C GLU A 33 7.46 -23.13 10.52
N GLU A 34 8.24 -22.14 10.97
CA GLU A 34 7.84 -21.21 12.03
C GLU A 34 6.66 -20.33 11.60
N ALA A 35 6.73 -19.68 10.43
CA ALA A 35 5.66 -18.82 9.94
C ALA A 35 4.35 -19.59 9.69
N ALA A 36 4.44 -20.80 9.11
CA ALA A 36 3.31 -21.70 8.93
C ALA A 36 2.73 -22.18 10.28
N THR A 37 3.58 -22.44 11.28
CA THR A 37 3.13 -22.78 12.64
C THR A 37 2.37 -21.62 13.29
N ILE A 38 2.86 -20.39 13.19
CA ILE A 38 2.17 -19.21 13.75
C ILE A 38 0.82 -18.99 13.04
N ALA A 39 0.75 -19.23 11.73
CA ALA A 39 -0.52 -19.18 10.99
C ALA A 39 -1.53 -20.22 11.51
N LEU A 40 -1.12 -21.48 11.70
CA LEU A 40 -1.96 -22.52 12.29
C LEU A 40 -2.42 -22.19 13.73
N ARG A 41 -1.53 -21.65 14.58
CA ARG A 41 -1.90 -21.22 15.94
C ARG A 41 -2.88 -20.05 15.92
N THR A 42 -2.81 -19.16 14.92
CA THR A 42 -3.78 -18.07 14.76
C THR A 42 -5.19 -18.61 14.55
N GLN A 43 -5.37 -19.69 13.77
CA GLN A 43 -6.69 -20.32 13.60
C GLN A 43 -7.18 -20.98 14.91
N GLN A 44 -6.29 -21.69 15.62
CA GLN A 44 -6.63 -22.38 16.87
C GLN A 44 -7.07 -21.41 17.97
N ILE A 45 -6.36 -20.28 18.15
CA ILE A 45 -6.75 -19.24 19.12
C ILE A 45 -8.12 -18.65 18.78
N ILE A 46 -8.43 -18.45 17.49
CA ILE A 46 -9.75 -17.97 17.07
C ILE A 46 -10.84 -19.03 17.36
N ALA A 47 -10.60 -20.30 17.05
CA ALA A 47 -11.58 -21.37 17.24
C ALA A 47 -11.82 -21.75 18.71
N GLU A 48 -10.75 -21.86 19.51
CA GLU A 48 -10.79 -22.47 20.86
C GLU A 48 -10.78 -21.44 21.99
N GLU A 49 -10.07 -20.31 21.83
CA GLU A 49 -9.89 -19.31 22.91
C GLU A 49 -10.79 -18.07 22.78
N SER A 50 -11.02 -17.59 21.55
CA SER A 50 -11.75 -16.31 21.34
C SER A 50 -13.27 -16.40 21.61
N GLY A 51 -13.82 -17.61 21.67
CA GLY A 51 -15.22 -17.89 21.96
C GLY A 51 -16.21 -17.57 20.85
N VAL A 52 -15.78 -17.03 19.69
CA VAL A 52 -16.71 -16.68 18.59
C VAL A 52 -17.39 -17.89 17.97
N ALA A 53 -16.77 -19.07 18.04
CA ALA A 53 -17.33 -20.34 17.56
C ALA A 53 -18.51 -20.87 18.42
N ASN A 54 -18.78 -20.27 19.58
CA ASN A 54 -19.86 -20.72 20.48
C ASN A 54 -21.26 -20.26 20.06
N THR A 55 -21.37 -19.33 19.11
CA THR A 55 -22.64 -18.75 18.63
C THR A 55 -22.69 -18.84 17.11
N ILE A 56 -23.79 -19.36 16.56
CA ILE A 56 -24.05 -19.34 15.12
C ILE A 56 -24.46 -17.92 14.73
N ASP A 57 -23.75 -17.34 13.74
CA ASP A 57 -23.90 -15.95 13.28
C ASP A 57 -24.02 -14.91 14.42
N PRO A 58 -22.91 -14.57 15.10
CA PRO A 58 -22.90 -13.54 16.14
C PRO A 58 -22.98 -12.10 15.57
N LEU A 59 -23.13 -11.92 14.25
CA LEU A 59 -23.32 -10.61 13.61
C LEU A 59 -24.76 -10.38 13.13
N GLY A 60 -25.56 -11.43 12.99
CA GLY A 60 -26.98 -11.37 12.62
C GLY A 60 -27.79 -10.39 13.48
N GLY A 61 -28.66 -9.62 12.84
CA GLY A 61 -29.41 -8.52 13.45
C GLY A 61 -28.60 -7.23 13.67
N SER A 62 -27.30 -7.19 13.36
CA SER A 62 -26.51 -5.95 13.39
C SER A 62 -26.91 -5.04 12.24
N TYR A 63 -27.68 -3.97 12.52
CA TYR A 63 -28.18 -3.01 11.53
C TYR A 63 -27.14 -2.54 10.48
N PHE A 64 -25.87 -2.43 10.86
CA PHE A 64 -24.79 -2.05 9.93
C PHE A 64 -24.38 -3.20 9.00
N VAL A 65 -24.23 -4.41 9.53
CA VAL A 65 -23.84 -5.60 8.74
C VAL A 65 -24.99 -6.00 7.82
N GLU A 66 -26.23 -6.05 8.34
CA GLU A 66 -27.44 -6.36 7.57
C GLU A 66 -27.61 -5.39 6.38
N ALA A 67 -27.47 -4.08 6.61
CA ALA A 67 -27.57 -3.09 5.53
C ALA A 67 -26.46 -3.25 4.48
N LEU A 68 -25.23 -3.58 4.90
CA LEU A 68 -24.10 -3.80 4.00
C LEU A 68 -24.25 -5.12 3.20
N THR A 69 -24.76 -6.18 3.82
CA THR A 69 -25.06 -7.46 3.16
C THR A 69 -26.09 -7.27 2.04
N ASN A 70 -27.21 -6.59 2.33
CA ASN A 70 -28.24 -6.29 1.34
C ASN A 70 -27.69 -5.43 0.18
N GLN A 71 -26.87 -4.41 0.47
CA GLN A 71 -26.23 -3.58 -0.55
C GLN A 71 -25.26 -4.38 -1.43
N MET A 72 -24.51 -5.31 -0.85
CA MET A 72 -23.57 -6.17 -1.57
C MET A 72 -24.30 -7.22 -2.43
N GLU A 73 -25.43 -7.76 -1.94
CA GLU A 73 -26.29 -8.66 -2.71
C GLU A 73 -26.87 -7.96 -3.95
N GLU A 74 -27.44 -6.77 -3.79
CA GLU A 74 -27.99 -5.98 -4.90
C GLU A 74 -26.96 -5.74 -6.00
N GLN A 75 -25.77 -5.27 -5.62
CA GLN A 75 -24.65 -5.01 -6.55
C GLN A 75 -24.12 -6.30 -7.21
N ALA A 76 -24.08 -7.42 -6.48
CA ALA A 76 -23.71 -8.71 -7.07
C ALA A 76 -24.73 -9.16 -8.13
N PHE A 77 -26.03 -9.01 -7.86
CA PHE A 77 -27.08 -9.34 -8.84
C PHE A 77 -27.09 -8.42 -10.06
N GLU A 78 -26.73 -7.14 -9.93
CA GLU A 78 -26.53 -6.25 -11.09
C GLU A 78 -25.43 -6.78 -12.02
N ILE A 79 -24.30 -7.21 -11.47
CA ILE A 79 -23.17 -7.78 -12.23
C ILE A 79 -23.58 -9.10 -12.89
N ILE A 80 -24.31 -9.98 -12.19
CA ILE A 80 -24.81 -11.25 -12.74
C ILE A 80 -25.75 -10.99 -13.92
N ARG A 81 -26.76 -10.12 -13.76
CA ARG A 81 -27.70 -9.77 -14.85
C ARG A 81 -26.97 -9.19 -16.06
N LYS A 82 -25.99 -8.29 -15.85
CA LYS A 82 -25.14 -7.74 -16.91
C LYS A 82 -24.37 -8.82 -17.67
N ILE A 83 -23.93 -9.89 -16.99
CA ILE A 83 -23.27 -11.05 -17.62
C ILE A 83 -24.29 -11.90 -18.41
N ASP A 84 -25.47 -12.15 -17.86
CA ASP A 84 -26.54 -12.89 -18.55
C ASP A 84 -27.02 -12.17 -19.83
N ASP A 85 -27.26 -10.86 -19.75
CA ASP A 85 -27.59 -9.98 -20.88
C ASP A 85 -26.50 -9.99 -21.98
N MET A 86 -25.24 -10.27 -21.61
CA MET A 86 -24.13 -10.43 -22.56
C MET A 86 -24.08 -11.82 -23.24
N GLY A 87 -25.02 -12.72 -22.96
CA GLY A 87 -25.02 -14.10 -23.43
C GLY A 87 -24.45 -15.11 -22.41
N GLY A 88 -24.38 -14.72 -21.14
CA GLY A 88 -23.79 -15.51 -20.06
C GLY A 88 -22.26 -15.49 -20.03
N MET A 89 -21.70 -16.19 -19.04
CA MET A 89 -20.28 -16.06 -18.66
C MET A 89 -19.30 -16.42 -19.79
N LEU A 90 -19.63 -17.37 -20.67
CA LEU A 90 -18.75 -17.73 -21.80
C LEU A 90 -18.57 -16.54 -22.76
N SER A 91 -19.67 -15.93 -23.21
CA SER A 91 -19.60 -14.76 -24.09
C SER A 91 -19.11 -13.50 -23.38
N ALA A 92 -19.21 -13.41 -22.05
CA ALA A 92 -18.52 -12.38 -21.28
C ALA A 92 -16.99 -12.57 -21.29
N ILE A 93 -16.49 -13.82 -21.20
CA ILE A 93 -15.07 -14.16 -21.33
C ILE A 93 -14.55 -13.90 -22.75
N GLU A 94 -15.32 -14.25 -23.80
CA GLU A 94 -14.98 -13.94 -25.20
C GLU A 94 -14.85 -12.43 -25.44
N LYS A 95 -15.68 -11.62 -24.75
CA LYS A 95 -15.62 -10.15 -24.73
C LYS A 95 -14.53 -9.60 -23.78
N ASN A 96 -13.78 -10.47 -23.10
CA ASN A 96 -12.75 -10.15 -22.10
C ASN A 96 -13.25 -9.26 -20.95
N TYR A 97 -14.55 -9.36 -20.62
CA TYR A 97 -15.24 -8.47 -19.68
C TYR A 97 -14.77 -8.65 -18.22
N PRO A 98 -14.72 -9.87 -17.64
CA PRO A 98 -14.23 -10.05 -16.26
C PRO A 98 -12.80 -9.55 -16.06
N GLN A 99 -11.94 -9.73 -17.08
CA GLN A 99 -10.55 -9.30 -17.06
C GLN A 99 -10.41 -7.77 -17.07
N GLN A 100 -11.29 -7.06 -17.79
CA GLN A 100 -11.34 -5.59 -17.81
C GLN A 100 -11.78 -5.03 -16.45
N GLU A 101 -12.89 -5.52 -15.90
CA GLU A 101 -13.41 -5.08 -14.59
C GLU A 101 -12.37 -5.31 -13.46
N ILE A 102 -11.65 -6.45 -13.49
CA ILE A 102 -10.53 -6.72 -12.56
C ILE A 102 -9.36 -5.74 -12.76
N ALA A 103 -8.97 -5.45 -14.00
CA ALA A 103 -7.87 -4.54 -14.30
C ALA A 103 -8.19 -3.09 -13.88
N ASP A 104 -9.41 -2.62 -14.13
CA ASP A 104 -9.86 -1.29 -13.72
C ASP A 104 -9.96 -1.20 -12.19
N ALA A 105 -10.50 -2.21 -11.51
CA ALA A 105 -10.52 -2.27 -10.05
C ALA A 105 -9.10 -2.20 -9.45
N ALA A 106 -8.14 -2.95 -10.02
CA ALA A 106 -6.74 -2.92 -9.61
C ALA A 106 -6.09 -1.53 -9.85
N TYR A 107 -6.36 -0.91 -11.00
CA TYR A 107 -5.88 0.44 -11.32
C TYR A 107 -6.48 1.51 -10.38
N HIS A 108 -7.76 1.42 -10.06
CA HIS A 108 -8.42 2.28 -9.07
C HIS A 108 -7.83 2.11 -7.68
N TYR A 109 -7.52 0.88 -7.26
CA TYR A 109 -6.87 0.59 -5.98
C TYR A 109 -5.42 1.13 -5.93
N GLN A 110 -4.64 0.92 -7.00
CA GLN A 110 -3.28 1.42 -7.12
C GLN A 110 -3.25 2.96 -7.06
N ARG A 111 -4.17 3.64 -7.74
CA ARG A 111 -4.31 5.11 -7.68
C ARG A 111 -4.72 5.62 -6.31
N GLN A 112 -5.60 4.92 -5.59
CA GLN A 112 -5.96 5.27 -4.21
C GLN A 112 -4.75 5.16 -3.27
N THR A 113 -3.93 4.12 -3.45
CA THR A 113 -2.72 3.87 -2.66
C THR A 113 -1.61 4.89 -2.98
N GLY A 114 -1.29 5.09 -4.26
CA GLY A 114 -0.27 6.04 -4.72
C GLY A 114 -0.59 7.50 -4.36
N ASN A 115 -1.87 7.90 -4.44
CA ASN A 115 -2.33 9.22 -3.99
C ASN A 115 -2.51 9.33 -2.46
N ARG A 116 -2.06 8.33 -1.69
CA ARG A 116 -2.18 8.24 -0.21
C ARG A 116 -3.60 8.41 0.34
N ARG A 117 -4.63 8.11 -0.48
CA ARG A 117 -6.05 8.15 -0.08
C ARG A 117 -6.46 6.91 0.70
N ARG A 118 -5.73 5.80 0.56
CA ARG A 118 -5.72 4.68 1.51
C ARG A 118 -4.40 4.71 2.28
N ALA A 119 -4.47 4.74 3.60
CA ALA A 119 -3.30 4.55 4.45
C ALA A 119 -2.96 3.06 4.52
N ARG A 120 -1.67 2.73 4.41
CA ARG A 120 -1.13 1.38 4.62
C ARG A 120 0.03 1.51 5.60
N THR A 121 -0.08 0.88 6.76
CA THR A 121 1.04 0.79 7.71
C THR A 121 2.09 -0.16 7.15
N ASP A 122 3.30 0.32 6.93
CA ASP A 122 4.43 -0.49 6.48
C ASP A 122 5.14 -1.13 7.71
N PRO A 123 5.79 -2.30 7.54
CA PRO A 123 6.33 -3.08 8.67
C PRO A 123 7.43 -2.35 9.46
N ASP A 124 8.14 -1.41 8.84
CA ASP A 124 9.15 -0.54 9.46
C ASP A 124 8.57 0.47 10.48
N GLY A 125 7.25 0.54 10.65
CA GLY A 125 6.57 1.53 11.49
C GLY A 125 6.55 2.95 10.91
N LYS A 126 7.45 3.26 9.97
CA LYS A 126 7.46 4.48 9.17
C LYS A 126 6.16 4.60 8.39
N ASN A 127 5.38 5.62 8.68
CA ASN A 127 4.33 6.04 7.76
C ASN A 127 4.98 6.79 6.59
N PRO A 128 4.35 6.86 5.41
CA PRO A 128 4.87 7.65 4.29
C PRO A 128 5.04 9.15 4.57
N THR A 129 4.59 9.65 5.72
CA THR A 129 4.89 10.99 6.28
C THR A 129 6.35 11.17 6.67
N ASP A 130 7.04 10.08 7.00
CA ASP A 130 8.32 10.11 7.74
C ASP A 130 9.54 10.06 6.79
N GLN A 131 9.28 10.03 5.49
CA GLN A 131 10.26 10.31 4.44
C GLN A 131 10.21 11.79 4.09
N GLU A 132 11.15 12.57 4.62
CA GLU A 132 11.38 13.94 4.18
C GLU A 132 11.63 13.97 2.66
N ARG A 133 10.97 14.90 1.96
CA ARG A 133 11.04 14.99 0.49
C ARG A 133 12.45 15.41 0.05
N PRO A 134 13.23 14.56 -0.63
CA PRO A 134 14.53 14.98 -1.14
C PRO A 134 14.34 15.99 -2.28
N GLY A 135 14.85 17.22 -2.12
CA GLY A 135 15.10 18.10 -3.26
C GLY A 135 14.04 19.15 -3.63
N GLN A 136 13.17 19.60 -2.72
CA GLN A 136 12.57 20.94 -2.88
C GLN A 136 13.50 22.01 -2.30
N GLN A 137 14.44 22.46 -3.14
CA GLN A 137 15.42 23.50 -2.81
C GLN A 137 14.72 24.83 -2.46
N GLU A 138 15.31 25.61 -1.54
CA GLU A 138 14.72 26.84 -1.00
C GLU A 138 14.68 28.01 -2.00
N GLY A 139 13.69 27.96 -2.91
CA GLY A 139 13.37 29.01 -3.86
C GLY A 139 12.86 30.29 -3.18
N HIS A 140 13.79 31.21 -2.92
CA HIS A 140 13.55 32.64 -2.60
C HIS A 140 12.78 32.99 -1.31
N ARG A 141 13.48 33.66 -0.39
CA ARG A 141 12.89 34.76 0.40
C ARG A 141 13.82 35.99 0.44
N ARG A 142 13.90 36.72 -0.69
CA ARG A 142 14.63 38.00 -0.78
C ARG A 142 13.86 39.15 -0.10
N ILE A 143 13.99 39.29 1.22
CA ILE A 143 13.67 40.51 1.98
C ILE A 143 14.68 40.61 3.14
N GLY A 144 15.30 41.74 3.49
CA GLY A 144 15.29 43.04 2.80
C GLY A 144 15.74 44.22 3.68
N LYS A 145 17.05 44.49 3.71
CA LYS A 145 17.76 45.69 4.24
C LYS A 145 18.09 45.80 5.75
N SER A 146 19.25 46.44 5.97
CA SER A 146 19.71 47.24 7.12
C SER A 146 20.29 46.51 8.35
N GLY A 147 21.37 47.09 8.91
CA GLY A 147 22.17 46.53 10.02
C GLY A 147 23.17 45.45 9.55
N GLY A 148 24.49 45.63 9.56
CA GLY A 148 25.28 46.83 9.90
C GLY A 148 26.22 46.62 11.09
N CYS A 149 27.15 45.64 11.02
CA CYS A 149 28.29 45.57 11.94
C CYS A 149 29.53 45.00 11.22
N LEU A 150 30.68 45.65 11.40
CA LEU A 150 31.98 45.10 11.03
C LEU A 150 32.52 44.28 12.20
N PHE A 151 33.31 43.23 11.94
CA PHE A 151 34.53 43.00 12.73
C PHE A 151 35.59 42.27 11.88
N ARG A 152 36.84 42.30 12.34
CA ARG A 152 38.05 42.10 11.50
C ARG A 152 38.71 40.73 11.61
N ASP A 153 39.32 40.35 10.48
CA ASP A 153 40.65 39.73 10.31
C ASP A 153 41.25 38.90 11.46
N HIS A 154 41.55 37.63 11.16
CA HIS A 154 42.82 37.04 11.60
C HIS A 154 43.49 36.14 10.53
N LYS A 155 44.78 36.42 10.32
CA LYS A 155 45.83 35.56 9.73
C LYS A 155 45.86 34.19 10.44
N ARG A 156 46.36 33.07 9.90
CA ARG A 156 47.04 32.65 8.64
C ARG A 156 46.91 31.10 8.57
N ASP A 157 47.30 30.32 7.56
CA ASP A 157 48.06 30.47 6.30
C ASP A 157 47.45 29.47 5.26
N GLY A 158 47.92 29.26 4.01
CA GLY A 158 49.11 29.74 3.30
C GLY A 158 49.89 28.58 2.66
N ALA A 159 49.41 28.05 1.53
CA ALA A 159 50.01 26.94 0.78
C ALA A 159 49.80 27.11 -0.74
N ASP A 160 50.81 27.59 -1.45
CA ASP A 160 50.79 27.75 -2.91
C ASP A 160 50.95 26.41 -3.64
N TYR A 161 50.21 26.22 -4.74
CA TYR A 161 50.70 25.47 -5.90
C TYR A 161 50.09 26.02 -7.20
N SER A 162 50.79 26.95 -7.83
CA SER A 162 50.81 27.03 -9.29
C SER A 162 51.76 25.94 -9.82
N SER A 163 51.73 25.48 -11.07
CA SER A 163 51.22 26.09 -12.30
C SER A 163 50.95 25.01 -13.36
N GLY A 164 50.10 25.29 -14.35
CA GLY A 164 49.80 24.32 -15.43
C GLY A 164 49.09 24.95 -16.63
N GLN A 165 49.79 25.78 -17.41
CA GLN A 165 49.24 26.38 -18.62
C GLN A 165 49.25 25.37 -19.78
N GLY A 166 48.10 25.22 -20.46
CA GLY A 166 47.94 24.28 -21.57
C GLY A 166 46.75 24.64 -22.46
N ALA A 167 46.83 25.77 -23.17
CA ALA A 167 45.76 26.27 -24.03
C ALA A 167 45.91 25.83 -25.50
N ARG A 168 44.80 25.49 -26.17
CA ARG A 168 44.33 26.05 -27.46
C ARG A 168 43.21 25.22 -28.14
N ASN A 169 42.21 25.94 -28.65
CA ASN A 169 41.49 25.79 -29.93
C ASN A 169 40.85 24.42 -30.28
N ALA A 170 39.54 24.27 -30.56
CA ALA A 170 38.61 24.97 -31.47
C ALA A 170 38.66 24.50 -32.94
N SER A 171 37.49 24.52 -33.62
CA SER A 171 37.13 23.82 -34.89
C SER A 171 37.04 22.28 -34.76
N GLY A 172 36.28 21.55 -35.59
CA GLY A 172 35.36 21.99 -36.65
C GLY A 172 34.61 20.80 -37.29
N SER A 173 33.49 21.08 -37.96
CA SER A 173 32.58 20.12 -38.62
C SER A 173 33.22 19.17 -39.65
N VAL A 174 32.77 17.91 -39.65
CA VAL A 174 31.93 17.34 -40.73
C VAL A 174 30.83 16.51 -40.07
#